data_AF-A0A0Q4YSN9-F1
#
_entry.id   AF-A0A0Q4YSN9-F1
#
_cell.length_a   1.000
_cell.length_b   1.000
_cell.length_c   1.000
_cell.angle_alpha   90.00
_cell.angle_beta   90.00
_cell.angle_gamma   90.00
#
_symmetry.space_group_name_H-M   'P 1'
#
loop_
_entity.id
_entity.type
_entity.pdbx_description
1 polymer ?
#
loop_
_entity_poly.entity_id
_entity_poly.type
_entity_poly.pdbx_seq_one_letter_code
_entity_poly.pdbx_strand_id
1 'polypeptide(L)'
;METLLIEAFEAQGHGSVIRAGKEYLGLNDIIGVARSGQHIKLSRGMPDVLEQIKLFGDAAAHSRTHITSQRDVDDIKLAFRRIISELATLAKIEPRPE
;
A
#
# COMPACT_ATOMS: atom_id res chain seq x y z
N MET A 1 4.75 -2.10 -3.06
CA MET A 1 3.78 -1.50 -2.12
C MET A 1 3.34 -2.52 -1.08
N GLU A 2 2.81 -3.68 -1.47
CA GLU A 2 2.39 -4.75 -0.55
C GLU A 2 3.45 -5.12 0.49
N THR A 3 4.68 -5.41 0.07
CA THR A 3 5.80 -5.67 0.99
C THR A 3 6.00 -4.53 1.98
N LEU A 4 5.89 -3.27 1.54
CA LEU A 4 6.09 -2.13 2.43
C LEU A 4 4.95 -1.96 3.44
N LEU A 5 3.72 -2.34 3.09
CA LEU A 5 2.61 -2.45 4.05
C LEU A 5 2.93 -3.53 5.10
N ILE A 6 3.38 -4.72 4.67
CA ILE A 6 3.78 -5.79 5.59
C ILE A 6 4.86 -5.30 6.56
N GLU A 7 5.93 -4.70 6.03
CA GLU A 7 7.02 -4.15 6.85
C GLU A 7 6.52 -3.06 7.81
N ALA A 8 5.57 -2.21 7.39
CA ALA A 8 4.96 -1.22 8.27
C ALA A 8 4.20 -1.87 9.43
N PHE A 9 3.40 -2.90 9.19
CA PHE A 9 2.70 -3.62 10.27
C PHE A 9 3.67 -4.34 11.21
N GLU A 10 4.68 -5.01 10.67
CA GLU A 10 5.71 -5.70 11.45
C GLU A 10 6.50 -4.72 12.33
N ALA A 11 6.98 -3.59 11.76
CA ALA A 11 7.74 -2.57 12.47
C ALA A 11 6.95 -1.84 13.58
N GLN A 12 5.61 -1.82 13.47
CA GLN A 12 4.69 -1.28 14.46
C GLN A 12 4.20 -2.33 15.47
N GLY A 13 4.66 -3.58 15.39
CA GLY A 13 4.30 -4.64 16.34
C GLY A 13 2.91 -5.25 16.11
N HIS A 14 2.35 -5.08 14.91
CA HIS A 14 1.01 -5.52 14.55
C HIS A 14 1.00 -6.55 13.40
N GLY A 15 2.14 -7.21 13.12
CA GLY A 15 2.25 -8.21 12.06
C GLY A 15 1.28 -9.40 12.20
N SER A 16 0.87 -9.76 13.42
CA SER A 16 -0.07 -10.86 13.65
C SER A 16 -1.47 -10.61 13.08
N VAL A 17 -1.90 -9.35 12.95
CA VAL A 17 -3.25 -9.01 12.48
C VAL A 17 -3.40 -9.11 10.97
N ILE A 18 -2.28 -9.22 10.25
CA ILE A 18 -2.22 -9.40 8.80
C ILE A 18 -1.71 -10.79 8.39
N ARG A 19 -1.84 -11.78 9.28
CA ARG A 19 -1.42 -13.17 9.04
C ARG A 19 -2.57 -14.15 9.21
N ALA A 20 -2.59 -15.18 8.36
CA ALA A 20 -3.36 -16.40 8.52
C ALA A 20 -2.39 -17.56 8.78
N GLY A 21 -2.10 -17.81 10.06
CA GLY A 21 -1.09 -18.81 10.46
C GLY A 21 0.33 -18.37 10.09
N LYS A 22 0.94 -19.05 9.11
CA LYS A 22 2.32 -18.74 8.66
C LYS A 22 2.36 -17.78 7.47
N GLU A 23 1.22 -17.56 6.81
CA GLU A 23 1.13 -16.78 5.59
C GLU A 23 0.57 -15.39 5.88
N TYR A 24 1.01 -14.39 5.10
CA TYR A 24 0.40 -13.07 5.13
C TYR A 24 -0.93 -13.09 4.37
N LEU A 25 -1.87 -12.26 4.80
CA LEU A 25 -3.11 -12.02 4.07
C LEU A 25 -2.81 -11.42 2.69
N GLY A 26 -3.74 -11.57 1.75
CA GLY A 26 -3.61 -10.91 0.44
C GLY A 26 -3.70 -9.40 0.56
N LEU A 27 -3.10 -8.67 -0.39
CA LEU A 27 -3.06 -7.20 -0.42
C LEU A 27 -4.41 -6.53 -0.11
N ASN A 28 -5.52 -7.05 -0.65
CA ASN A 28 -6.84 -6.47 -0.43
C ASN A 28 -7.24 -6.44 1.06
N ASP A 29 -6.96 -7.53 1.77
CA ASP A 29 -7.29 -7.66 3.18
C ASP A 29 -6.35 -6.83 4.05
N ILE A 30 -5.05 -6.79 3.70
CA ILE A 30 -4.07 -5.92 4.36
C ILE A 30 -4.49 -4.44 4.24
N ILE A 31 -4.95 -4.02 3.06
CA ILE A 31 -5.49 -2.67 2.86
C ILE A 31 -6.72 -2.46 3.76
N GLY A 32 -7.65 -3.41 3.82
CA GLY A 32 -8.81 -3.33 4.71
C GLY A 32 -8.43 -3.12 6.18
N VAL A 33 -7.43 -3.86 6.67
CA VAL A 33 -6.89 -3.70 8.03
C VAL A 33 -6.24 -2.33 8.22
N ALA A 34 -5.46 -1.85 7.25
CA ALA A 34 -4.83 -0.52 7.29
C ALA A 34 -5.87 0.62 7.33
N ARG A 35 -6.95 0.50 6.54
CA ARG A 35 -8.03 1.50 6.47
C ARG A 35 -8.81 1.63 7.77
N SER A 36 -8.86 0.58 8.58
CA SER A 36 -9.51 0.65 9.90
C SER A 36 -8.88 1.71 10.82
N GLY A 37 -7.59 2.05 10.60
CA GLY A 37 -6.82 2.98 11.43
C GLY A 37 -6.54 2.47 12.85
N GLN A 38 -6.87 1.21 13.17
CA GLN A 38 -6.75 0.66 14.52
C GLN A 38 -5.32 0.26 14.87
N HIS A 39 -4.55 -0.21 13.88
CA HIS A 39 -3.21 -0.77 14.07
C HIS A 39 -2.10 0.14 13.55
N ILE A 40 -2.30 0.72 12.37
CA ILE A 40 -1.41 1.74 11.82
C ILE A 40 -2.23 2.99 11.53
N LYS A 41 -1.65 4.16 11.79
CA LYS A 41 -2.29 5.45 11.49
C LYS A 41 -1.70 6.02 10.22
N LEU A 42 -2.53 6.06 9.18
CA LEU A 42 -2.22 6.75 7.93
C LEU A 42 -2.77 8.17 7.96
N SER A 43 -2.13 9.05 7.21
CA SER A 43 -2.57 10.42 7.00
C SER A 43 -3.95 10.46 6.35
N ARG A 44 -4.70 11.55 6.61
CA ARG A 44 -6.05 11.71 6.06
C ARG A 44 -6.04 11.53 4.53
N GLY A 45 -6.96 10.70 4.02
CA GLY A 45 -7.11 10.39 2.59
C GLY A 45 -6.15 9.34 2.04
N MET A 46 -5.08 8.98 2.77
CA MET A 46 -4.17 7.91 2.37
C MET A 46 -4.79 6.50 2.40
N PRO A 47 -5.72 6.17 3.31
CA PRO A 47 -6.50 4.93 3.24
C PRO A 47 -7.18 4.70 1.89
N ASP A 48 -7.75 5.75 1.27
CA ASP A 48 -8.45 5.63 -0.01
C ASP A 48 -7.47 5.59 -1.19
N VAL A 49 -6.31 6.25 -1.06
CA VAL A 49 -5.22 6.17 -2.05
C VAL A 49 -4.71 4.73 -2.18
N LEU A 50 -4.64 3.96 -1.10
CA LEU A 50 -4.24 2.54 -1.16
C LEU A 50 -5.18 1.72 -2.06
N GLU A 51 -6.50 1.93 -1.95
CA GLU A 51 -7.47 1.25 -2.81
C GLU A 51 -7.35 1.69 -4.27
N GLN A 52 -7.16 2.98 -4.53
CA GLN A 52 -6.96 3.49 -5.88
C GLN A 52 -5.72 2.89 -6.55
N ILE A 53 -4.61 2.80 -5.83
CA ILE A 53 -3.36 2.20 -6.34
C ILE A 53 -3.56 0.71 -6.61
N LYS A 54 -4.26 0.00 -5.72
CA LYS A 54 -4.57 -1.42 -5.92
C LYS A 54 -5.42 -1.61 -7.17
N LEU A 55 -6.51 -0.84 -7.32
CA LEU A 55 -7.38 -0.90 -8.50
C LEU A 55 -6.61 -0.61 -9.79
N PHE A 56 -5.75 0.41 -9.78
CA PHE A 56 -4.88 0.76 -10.90
C PHE A 56 -3.94 -0.40 -11.26
N GLY A 57 -3.30 -1.02 -10.26
CA GLY A 57 -2.43 -2.18 -10.44
C GLY A 57 -3.17 -3.40 -10.97
N ASP A 58 -4.35 -3.71 -10.41
CA ASP A 58 -5.20 -4.82 -10.86
C ASP A 58 -5.61 -4.65 -12.33
N ALA A 59 -6.02 -3.43 -12.72
CA ALA A 59 -6.36 -3.12 -14.10
C ALA A 59 -5.16 -3.27 -15.04
N ALA A 60 -3.99 -2.75 -14.65
CA ALA A 60 -2.77 -2.83 -15.44
C ALA A 60 -2.24 -4.27 -15.59
N ALA A 61 -2.39 -5.11 -14.57
CA ALA A 61 -1.84 -6.47 -14.55
C ALA A 61 -2.77 -7.53 -15.15
N HIS A 62 -4.08 -7.41 -14.93
CA HIS A 62 -5.03 -8.49 -15.25
C HIS A 62 -5.91 -8.19 -16.47
N SER A 63 -6.04 -6.93 -16.87
CA SER A 63 -6.85 -6.61 -18.05
C SER A 63 -6.02 -6.68 -19.33
N ARG A 64 -6.34 -7.69 -20.16
CA ARG A 64 -5.66 -7.95 -21.43
C ARG A 64 -5.79 -6.81 -22.45
N THR A 65 -6.80 -5.95 -22.29
CA THR A 65 -7.13 -4.87 -23.23
C THR A 65 -6.96 -3.48 -22.62
N HIS A 66 -6.72 -3.38 -21.31
CA HIS A 66 -6.45 -2.10 -20.68
C HIS A 66 -5.03 -1.67 -21.00
N ILE A 67 -4.88 -0.43 -21.45
CA ILE A 67 -3.58 0.21 -21.63
C ILE A 67 -3.51 1.32 -20.61
N THR A 68 -2.61 1.16 -19.65
CA THR A 68 -2.29 2.21 -18.68
C THR A 68 -1.51 3.31 -19.40
N SER A 69 -2.14 4.47 -19.58
CA SER A 69 -1.52 5.61 -20.26
C SER A 69 -0.61 6.39 -19.31
N GLN A 70 0.26 7.22 -19.88
CA GLN A 70 1.09 8.16 -19.11
C GLN A 70 0.23 9.09 -18.23
N ARG A 71 -0.95 9.49 -18.72
CA ARG A 71 -1.87 10.35 -17.97
C ARG A 71 -2.39 9.63 -16.72
N ASP A 72 -2.76 8.37 -16.85
CA ASP A 72 -3.24 7.57 -15.71
C ASP A 72 -2.15 7.45 -14.63
N VAL A 73 -0.88 7.26 -15.04
CA VAL A 73 0.28 7.28 -14.13
C VAL A 73 0.46 8.67 -13.50
N ASP A 74 0.38 9.73 -14.29
CA ASP A 74 0.58 11.10 -13.83
C ASP A 74 -0.47 11.54 -12.82
N ASP A 75 -1.71 11.07 -12.96
CA ASP A 75 -2.81 11.37 -12.06
C ASP A 75 -2.61 10.70 -10.68
N ILE A 76 -1.93 9.55 -10.61
CA ILE A 76 -1.72 8.83 -9.34
C ILE A 76 -0.33 9.05 -8.71
N LYS A 77 0.69 9.44 -9.49
CA LYS A 77 2.11 9.40 -9.05
C LYS A 77 2.40 10.20 -7.78
N LEU A 78 1.74 11.34 -7.59
CA LEU A 78 1.94 12.18 -6.41
C LEU A 78 1.39 11.51 -5.15
N ALA A 79 0.18 10.96 -5.25
CA ALA A 79 -0.45 10.22 -4.17
C ALA A 79 0.36 8.94 -3.85
N PHE A 80 0.80 8.22 -4.88
CA PHE A 80 1.67 7.06 -4.76
C PHE A 80 2.97 7.39 -4.02
N ARG A 81 3.65 8.48 -4.38
CA ARG A 81 4.88 8.91 -3.69
C ARG A 81 4.63 9.17 -2.21
N ARG A 82 3.55 9.87 -1.87
CA ARG A 82 3.21 10.20 -0.48
C ARG A 82 2.96 8.95 0.37
N ILE A 83 2.16 8.02 -0.14
CA ILE A 83 1.87 6.78 0.61
C ILE A 83 3.13 5.93 0.76
N ILE A 84 4.00 5.85 -0.24
CA ILE A 84 5.27 5.10 -0.12
C ILE A 84 6.18 5.74 0.93
N SER A 85 6.30 7.07 0.96
CA SER A 85 7.10 7.76 1.99
C SER A 85 6.54 7.57 3.41
N GLU A 86 5.21 7.62 3.56
CA GLU A 86 4.55 7.39 4.84
C GLU A 86 4.73 5.94 5.32
N LEU A 87 4.48 4.96 4.45
CA LEU A 87 4.68 3.55 4.77
C LEU A 87 6.15 3.24 5.08
N ALA A 88 7.10 3.82 4.36
CA ALA A 88 8.53 3.66 4.65
C ALA A 88 8.89 4.22 6.04
N THR A 89 8.29 5.35 6.42
CA THR A 89 8.46 5.94 7.76
C THR A 89 7.90 5.01 8.84
N LEU A 90 6.70 4.46 8.63
CA LEU A 90 6.10 3.48 9.55
C LEU A 90 6.92 2.19 9.62
N ALA A 91 7.49 1.75 8.50
CA ALA A 91 8.38 0.60 8.41
C ALA A 91 9.78 0.85 8.97
N LYS A 92 10.14 2.09 9.31
CA LYS A 92 11.49 2.50 9.73
C LYS A 92 12.55 2.17 8.68
N ILE A 93 12.19 2.30 7.41
CA ILE A 93 13.07 2.09 6.26
C ILE A 93 13.46 3.45 5.68
N GLU A 94 14.75 3.73 5.61
CA GLU A 94 15.24 4.91 4.92
C GLU A 94 15.21 4.68 3.39
N PRO A 95 14.72 5.66 2.60
CA PRO A 95 14.87 5.62 1.16
C PRO A 95 16.36 5.57 0.80
N ARG A 96 16.74 4.71 -0.15
CA ARG A 96 18.11 4.75 -0.67
C ARG A 96 18.36 6.11 -1.33
N PRO A 97 19.50 6.77 -1.07
CA PRO A 97 19.88 7.97 -1.80
C PRO A 97 20.06 7.62 -3.29
N GLU A 98 19.58 8.51 -4.15
CA GLU A 98 19.74 8.44 -5.62
C GLU A 98 21.20 8.64 -6.05
#